data_AF-A0A7V1E6W8-F1
#
_entry.id   AF-A0A7V1E6W8-F1
#
_cell.length_a   1.000
_cell.length_b   1.000
_cell.length_c   1.000
_cell.angle_alpha   90.00
_cell.angle_beta   90.00
_cell.angle_gamma   90.00
#
_symmetry.space_group_name_H-M   'P 1'
#
loop_
_entity.id
_entity.type
_entity.pdbx_description
1 polymer ?
#
loop_
_entity_poly.entity_id
_entity_poly.type
_entity_poly.pdbx_seq_one_letter_code
_entity_poly.pdbx_strand_id
1 'polypeptide(L)'
;MIRFKFLLYVALVLFLLVASRFAFRTTTVVTSMCGACHETRAQYAAWKKSVHSNVSCLDCHVKPGLAGYVDGPMRALGSLGAKFTGTRRAVATDVNDDNCLNCHDTIIDDIVIKRGIKVKHREIIDDGRRCGDCHAGVGHKVSGGVSYNRFSSMDKCLKCHRSNRLKKCKLCHTDKPGRGLAEKEKMGFLAHDSEWARRHGVANSRYCRICHDRDFCGECHKIEMPHPPKWPSLHGKQALIQGGCEECHSRKFCYRCHKTEIPHKPGWEHGTQAIEKREICDRCHTDKNCKDCHDLHDRHLLEKQ
;
A
#
# COMPACT_ATOMS: atom_id res chain seq x y z
N MET A 1 -15.92 40.85 51.27
CA MET A 1 -14.47 40.55 51.08
C MET A 1 -14.20 39.14 50.58
N ILE A 2 -14.82 38.08 51.12
CA ILE A 2 -14.54 36.68 50.74
C ILE A 2 -14.87 36.38 49.25
N ARG A 3 -16.01 36.88 48.74
CA ARG A 3 -16.42 36.72 47.33
C ARG A 3 -15.46 37.39 46.34
N PHE A 4 -14.88 38.54 46.70
CA PHE A 4 -13.92 39.26 45.86
C PHE A 4 -12.57 38.53 45.79
N LYS A 5 -12.09 38.01 46.94
CA LYS A 5 -10.88 37.17 47.00
C LYS A 5 -11.05 35.86 46.23
N PHE A 6 -12.24 35.25 46.28
CA PHE A 6 -12.56 34.05 45.50
C PHE A 6 -12.55 34.30 44.00
N LEU A 7 -13.17 35.40 43.53
CA LEU A 7 -13.14 35.79 42.12
C LEU A 7 -11.71 36.11 41.62
N LEU A 8 -10.89 36.75 42.45
CA LEU A 8 -9.48 37.00 42.17
C LEU A 8 -8.67 35.71 42.05
N TYR A 9 -8.94 34.73 42.92
CA TYR A 9 -8.28 33.42 42.88
C TYR A 9 -8.69 32.64 41.62
N VAL A 10 -9.97 32.62 41.26
CA VAL A 10 -10.46 31.99 40.03
C VAL A 10 -9.87 32.67 38.79
N ALA A 11 -9.81 34.00 38.76
CA ALA A 11 -9.19 34.75 37.67
C ALA A 11 -7.68 34.48 37.57
N LEU A 12 -6.97 34.39 38.71
CA LEU A 12 -5.55 34.03 38.75
C LEU A 12 -5.32 32.60 38.25
N VAL A 13 -6.14 31.64 38.66
CA VAL A 13 -6.05 30.25 38.18
C VAL A 13 -6.34 30.17 36.69
N LEU A 14 -7.38 30.85 36.19
CA LEU A 14 -7.66 30.93 34.75
C LEU A 14 -6.54 31.63 33.98
N PHE A 15 -5.99 32.72 34.52
CA PHE A 15 -4.85 33.42 33.95
C PHE A 15 -3.61 32.52 33.92
N LEU A 16 -3.31 31.76 34.98
CA LEU A 16 -2.21 30.79 35.00
C LEU A 16 -2.46 29.61 34.06
N LEU A 17 -3.70 29.19 33.86
CA LEU A 17 -4.07 28.16 32.87
C LEU A 17 -3.91 28.68 31.44
N VAL A 18 -4.29 29.93 31.16
CA VAL A 18 -4.10 30.56 29.84
C VAL A 18 -2.64 30.93 29.59
N ALA A 19 -1.95 31.45 30.60
CA ALA A 19 -0.54 31.79 30.55
C ALA A 19 0.33 30.54 30.49
N SER A 20 -0.04 29.43 31.13
CA SER A 20 0.63 28.14 30.92
C SER A 20 0.38 27.60 29.53
N ARG A 21 -0.84 27.71 28.96
CA ARG A 21 -1.08 27.42 27.54
C ARG A 21 -0.19 28.25 26.61
N PHE A 22 0.15 29.48 27.01
CA PHE A 22 1.02 30.38 26.24
C PHE A 22 2.52 30.11 26.48
N ALA A 23 2.95 29.85 27.72
CA ALA A 23 4.33 29.53 28.10
C ALA A 23 4.76 28.13 27.66
N PHE A 24 3.79 27.22 27.50
CA PHE A 24 4.01 25.90 26.91
C PHE A 24 4.25 25.97 25.38
N ARG A 25 4.22 27.16 24.76
CA ARG A 25 4.85 27.40 23.44
C ARG A 25 6.39 27.41 23.49
N THR A 26 7.00 26.91 24.56
CA THR A 26 8.43 26.53 24.61
C THR A 26 8.74 25.24 23.83
N THR A 27 7.79 24.75 23.01
CA THR A 27 7.93 23.67 22.03
C THR A 27 9.05 23.87 20.99
N THR A 28 9.61 25.08 20.89
CA THR A 28 10.78 25.41 20.08
C THR A 28 12.07 24.73 20.57
N VAL A 29 12.23 24.54 21.88
CA VAL A 29 13.44 23.92 22.46
C VAL A 29 13.51 22.43 22.12
N VAL A 30 12.38 21.72 22.20
CA VAL A 30 12.36 20.28 21.89
C VAL A 30 12.60 20.03 20.41
N THR A 31 12.06 20.89 19.54
CA THR A 31 12.27 20.77 18.08
C THR A 31 13.74 20.92 17.70
N SER A 32 14.49 21.83 18.32
CA SER A 32 15.93 21.97 18.08
C SER A 32 16.75 20.80 18.62
N MET A 33 16.37 20.23 19.77
CA MET A 33 17.00 19.03 20.33
C MET A 33 16.87 17.81 19.40
N CYS A 34 15.70 17.60 18.79
CA CYS A 34 15.52 16.56 17.77
C CYS A 34 16.44 16.76 16.56
N GLY A 35 16.79 18.01 16.21
CA GLY A 35 17.73 18.31 15.13
C GLY A 35 19.20 18.03 15.47
N ALA A 36 19.54 18.04 16.76
CA ALA A 36 20.89 17.76 17.26
C ALA A 36 21.21 16.26 17.27
N CYS A 37 20.20 15.39 17.37
CA CYS A 37 20.38 13.94 17.31
C CYS A 37 20.67 13.47 15.87
N HIS A 38 21.73 12.66 15.71
CA HIS A 38 22.15 12.15 14.39
C HIS A 38 21.12 11.23 13.71
N GLU A 39 20.30 10.51 14.48
CA GLU A 39 19.27 9.58 14.01
C GLU A 39 18.05 10.28 13.39
N THR A 40 17.81 11.53 13.81
CA THR A 40 16.67 12.34 13.40
C THR A 40 17.07 13.56 12.57
N ARG A 41 18.37 13.75 12.32
CA ARG A 41 18.93 14.90 11.59
C ARG A 41 18.36 15.04 10.18
N ALA A 42 18.19 13.92 9.48
CA ALA A 42 17.63 13.90 8.13
C ALA A 42 16.15 14.34 8.12
N GLN A 43 15.38 13.87 9.10
CA GLN A 43 13.97 14.17 9.30
C GLN A 43 13.77 15.64 9.68
N TYR A 44 14.64 16.16 10.57
CA TYR A 44 14.66 17.58 10.94
C TYR A 44 14.99 18.48 9.75
N ALA A 45 16.01 18.13 8.96
CA ALA A 45 16.34 18.86 7.74
C ALA A 45 15.21 18.84 6.71
N ALA A 46 14.49 17.72 6.60
CA ALA A 46 13.31 17.60 5.74
C ALA A 46 12.13 18.43 6.25
N TRP A 47 11.90 18.45 7.58
CA TRP A 47 10.85 19.24 8.22
C TRP A 47 11.06 20.75 8.00
N LYS A 48 12.30 21.24 8.11
CA LYS A 48 12.66 22.64 7.82
C LYS A 48 12.26 23.10 6.42
N LYS A 49 12.21 22.18 5.46
CA LYS A 49 11.83 22.44 4.06
C LYS A 49 10.34 22.17 3.79
N SER A 50 9.59 21.72 4.79
CA SER A 50 8.17 21.38 4.66
C SER A 50 7.27 22.60 4.84
N VAL A 51 5.98 22.44 4.53
CA VAL A 51 4.96 23.47 4.79
C VAL A 51 4.65 23.64 6.29
N HIS A 52 5.14 22.73 7.13
CA HIS A 52 4.95 22.73 8.59
C HIS A 52 6.24 23.10 9.34
N SER A 53 7.18 23.80 8.69
CA SER A 53 8.44 24.23 9.31
C SER A 53 8.27 25.19 10.50
N ASN A 54 7.06 25.70 10.73
CA ASN A 54 6.70 26.53 11.89
C ASN A 54 5.89 25.78 12.95
N VAL A 55 5.67 24.47 12.79
CA VAL A 55 4.94 23.60 13.72
C VAL A 55 5.94 22.73 14.46
N SER A 56 5.79 22.57 15.78
CA SER A 56 6.73 21.77 16.57
C SER A 56 6.69 20.29 16.18
N CYS A 57 7.80 19.58 16.38
CA CYS A 57 7.82 18.13 16.23
C CYS A 57 6.79 17.44 17.13
N LEU A 58 6.58 17.97 18.34
CA LEU A 58 5.66 17.40 19.33
C LEU A 58 4.20 17.52 18.90
N ASP A 59 3.82 18.63 18.26
CA ASP A 59 2.45 18.85 17.80
C ASP A 59 1.96 17.73 16.86
N CYS A 60 2.88 17.01 16.20
CA CYS A 60 2.59 15.87 15.33
C CYS A 60 2.93 14.50 15.95
N HIS A 61 4.02 14.38 16.70
CA HIS A 61 4.57 13.06 17.13
C HIS A 61 4.16 12.65 18.54
N VAL A 62 3.47 13.51 19.30
CA VAL A 62 2.86 13.12 20.58
C VAL A 62 1.34 13.17 20.51
N LYS A 63 0.66 12.53 21.45
CA LYS A 63 -0.79 12.67 21.57
C LYS A 63 -1.15 14.13 21.92
N PRO A 64 -2.32 14.63 21.49
CA PRO A 64 -2.77 15.95 21.89
C PRO A 64 -2.94 16.07 23.41
N GLY A 65 -2.77 17.29 23.93
CA GLY A 65 -2.95 17.59 25.35
C GLY A 65 -1.71 17.36 26.21
N LEU A 66 -1.74 17.90 27.43
CA LEU A 66 -0.57 18.04 28.30
C LEU A 66 0.16 16.72 28.57
N ALA A 67 -0.57 15.61 28.73
CA ALA A 67 0.01 14.30 28.98
C ALA A 67 0.94 13.84 27.85
N GLY A 68 0.58 14.08 26.59
CA GLY A 68 1.41 13.71 25.44
C GLY A 68 2.70 14.52 25.36
N TYR A 69 2.64 15.82 25.68
CA TYR A 69 3.82 16.68 25.70
C TYR A 69 4.83 16.33 26.81
N VAL A 70 4.41 15.57 27.83
CA VAL A 70 5.30 15.02 28.86
C VAL A 70 5.78 13.62 28.48
N ASP A 71 4.87 12.73 28.05
CA ASP A 71 5.19 11.34 27.68
C ASP A 71 6.16 11.24 26.49
N GLY A 72 6.00 12.09 25.47
CA GLY A 72 6.85 12.07 24.27
C GLY A 72 8.33 12.27 24.57
N PRO A 73 8.74 13.39 25.21
CA PRO A 73 10.13 13.60 25.63
C PRO A 73 10.66 12.49 26.55
N MET A 74 9.85 11.97 27.47
CA MET A 74 10.25 10.88 28.36
C MET A 74 10.53 9.58 27.60
N ARG A 75 9.74 9.26 26.57
CA ARG A 75 10.00 8.13 25.67
C ARG A 75 11.27 8.32 24.85
N ALA A 76 11.53 9.53 24.37
CA ALA A 76 12.77 9.85 23.66
C ALA A 76 14.01 9.67 24.56
N LEU A 77 13.94 10.12 25.82
CA LEU A 77 14.99 9.88 26.82
C LEU A 77 15.16 8.38 27.12
N GLY A 78 14.05 7.64 27.26
CA GLY A 78 14.08 6.19 27.45
C GLY A 78 14.76 5.44 26.29
N SER A 79 14.51 5.87 25.05
CA SER A 79 15.18 5.29 23.87
C SER A 79 16.67 5.62 23.80
N LEU A 80 17.09 6.79 24.30
CA LEU A 80 18.51 7.11 24.47
C LEU A 80 19.15 6.17 25.50
N GLY A 81 18.52 5.95 26.65
CA GLY A 81 18.97 5.01 27.68
C GLY A 81 19.05 3.56 27.17
N ALA A 82 18.04 3.12 26.42
CA ALA A 82 18.00 1.78 25.82
C ALA A 82 19.17 1.51 24.85
N LYS A 83 19.69 2.55 24.21
CA LYS A 83 20.87 2.47 23.34
C LYS A 83 22.15 2.20 24.14
N PHE A 84 22.29 2.77 25.33
CA PHE A 84 23.42 2.50 26.23
C PHE A 84 23.38 1.08 26.81
N THR A 85 22.20 0.50 26.98
CA THR A 85 22.01 -0.89 27.43
C THR A 85 22.00 -1.91 26.29
N GLY A 86 22.33 -1.50 25.04
CA GLY A 86 22.39 -2.38 23.87
C GLY A 86 21.02 -2.85 23.33
N THR A 87 19.91 -2.44 23.96
CA THR A 87 18.55 -2.78 23.52
C THR A 87 18.09 -1.83 22.42
N ARG A 88 17.89 -2.35 21.20
CA ARG A 88 17.25 -1.57 20.13
C ARG A 88 15.75 -1.44 20.38
N ARG A 89 15.32 -0.29 20.89
CA ARG A 89 13.91 0.09 20.93
C ARG A 89 13.66 1.22 19.94
N ALA A 90 13.09 0.88 18.79
CA ALA A 90 12.56 1.88 17.88
C ALA A 90 11.44 2.65 18.60
N VAL A 91 11.56 3.98 18.70
CA VAL A 91 10.42 4.81 19.09
C VAL A 91 9.37 4.60 18.01
N ALA A 92 8.20 4.08 18.37
CA ALA A 92 7.09 3.98 17.43
C ALA A 92 6.70 5.40 17.00
N THR A 93 7.07 5.77 15.78
CA THR A 93 6.83 7.09 15.16
C THR A 93 5.49 7.08 14.43
N ASP A 94 4.43 6.69 15.13
CA ASP A 94 3.11 6.66 14.54
C ASP A 94 2.40 8.00 14.82
N VAL A 95 2.15 8.78 13.77
CA VAL A 95 1.48 10.08 13.85
C VAL A 95 -0.02 9.85 13.81
N ASN A 96 -0.71 10.08 14.92
CA ASN A 96 -2.15 9.93 15.01
C ASN A 96 -2.88 11.00 14.17
N ASP A 97 -4.01 10.64 13.60
CA ASP A 97 -4.84 11.54 12.80
C ASP A 97 -5.41 12.69 13.64
N ASP A 98 -5.66 12.49 14.94
CA ASP A 98 -6.08 13.55 15.88
C ASP A 98 -5.10 14.73 15.88
N ASN A 99 -3.80 14.46 15.72
CA ASN A 99 -2.79 15.51 15.63
C ASN A 99 -2.95 16.37 14.38
N CYS A 100 -3.38 15.77 13.28
CA CYS A 100 -3.71 16.48 12.05
C CYS A 100 -5.00 17.29 12.25
N LEU A 101 -6.02 16.68 12.84
CA LEU A 101 -7.35 17.27 13.02
C LEU A 101 -7.38 18.40 14.04
N ASN A 102 -6.43 18.49 14.97
CA ASN A 102 -6.30 19.67 15.84
C ASN A 102 -6.16 21.00 15.06
N CYS A 103 -5.66 20.95 13.83
CA CYS A 103 -5.51 22.11 12.96
C CYS A 103 -6.32 21.99 11.64
N HIS A 104 -6.77 20.78 11.29
CA HIS A 104 -7.43 20.45 10.03
C HIS A 104 -8.78 19.74 10.26
N ASP A 105 -9.52 20.08 11.31
CA ASP A 105 -10.86 19.53 11.57
C ASP A 105 -11.87 19.90 10.48
N THR A 106 -11.76 21.11 9.92
CA THR A 106 -12.67 21.64 8.90
C THR A 106 -12.72 20.82 7.61
N ILE A 107 -11.69 20.03 7.28
CA ILE A 107 -11.64 19.29 6.00
C ILE A 107 -12.40 17.98 5.98
N ILE A 108 -12.94 17.54 7.13
CA ILE A 108 -13.56 16.22 7.26
C ILE A 108 -14.87 16.15 6.50
N ASP A 109 -15.70 17.18 6.65
CA ASP A 109 -17.10 17.15 6.20
C ASP A 109 -17.28 17.72 4.80
N ASP A 110 -16.34 18.58 4.41
CA ASP A 110 -16.36 19.25 3.12
C ASP A 110 -15.74 18.40 2.01
N ILE A 111 -16.22 18.63 0.78
CA ILE A 111 -15.53 18.18 -0.42
C ILE A 111 -14.37 19.14 -0.68
N VAL A 112 -13.17 18.72 -0.28
CA VAL A 112 -11.96 19.49 -0.51
C VAL A 112 -11.52 19.34 -1.95
N ILE A 113 -11.39 20.46 -2.65
CA ILE A 113 -10.84 20.50 -4.01
C ILE A 113 -9.42 21.04 -3.97
N LYS A 114 -8.45 20.20 -4.31
CA LYS A 114 -7.05 20.62 -4.42
C LYS A 114 -6.43 20.08 -5.68
N ARG A 115 -5.79 20.95 -6.46
CA ARG A 115 -5.12 20.60 -7.74
C ARG A 115 -6.04 19.81 -8.68
N GLY A 116 -7.32 20.17 -8.72
CA GLY A 116 -8.32 19.53 -9.58
C GLY A 116 -8.73 18.13 -9.16
N ILE A 117 -8.45 17.71 -7.92
CA ILE A 117 -8.97 16.47 -7.32
C ILE A 117 -9.96 16.85 -6.21
N LYS A 118 -11.11 16.18 -6.21
CA LYS A 118 -12.16 16.26 -5.19
C LYS A 118 -12.03 15.08 -4.24
N VAL A 119 -11.95 15.36 -2.94
CA VAL A 119 -11.90 14.34 -1.90
C VAL A 119 -12.81 14.76 -0.76
N LYS A 120 -13.64 13.83 -0.29
CA LYS A 120 -14.37 13.97 0.97
C LYS A 120 -13.70 13.05 1.99
N HIS A 121 -13.11 13.63 3.04
CA HIS A 121 -12.23 12.87 3.93
C HIS A 121 -13.02 11.98 4.90
N ARG A 122 -14.22 12.38 5.34
CA ARG A 122 -15.06 11.60 6.24
C ARG A 122 -15.23 10.15 5.77
N GLU A 123 -15.61 9.94 4.52
CA GLU A 123 -15.85 8.59 3.97
C GLU A 123 -14.57 7.73 3.94
N ILE A 124 -13.40 8.35 3.81
CA ILE A 124 -12.11 7.65 3.82
C ILE A 124 -11.70 7.27 5.25
N ILE A 125 -11.91 8.19 6.19
CA ILE A 125 -11.59 7.97 7.61
C ILE A 125 -12.54 6.94 8.22
N ASP A 126 -13.83 6.97 7.87
CA ASP A 126 -14.83 6.00 8.29
C ASP A 126 -14.52 4.57 7.77
N ASP A 127 -13.81 4.44 6.63
CA ASP A 127 -13.25 3.18 6.12
C ASP A 127 -11.97 2.74 6.88
N GLY A 128 -11.61 3.43 7.95
CA GLY A 128 -10.45 3.13 8.80
C GLY A 128 -9.12 3.54 8.19
N ARG A 129 -9.11 4.39 7.16
CA ARG A 129 -7.89 4.87 6.51
C ARG A 129 -7.35 6.11 7.20
N ARG A 130 -6.02 6.21 7.26
CA ARG A 130 -5.34 7.27 8.01
C ARG A 130 -4.87 8.41 7.13
N CYS A 131 -4.80 9.61 7.70
CA CYS A 131 -4.25 10.80 7.05
C CYS A 131 -2.88 10.49 6.41
N GLY A 132 -2.00 9.83 7.17
CA GLY A 132 -0.66 9.42 6.75
C GLY A 132 -0.62 8.45 5.56
N ASP A 133 -1.67 7.67 5.29
CA ASP A 133 -1.69 6.73 4.17
C ASP A 133 -1.55 7.45 2.82
N CYS A 134 -2.21 8.60 2.72
CA CYS A 134 -2.13 9.48 1.55
C CYS A 134 -1.13 10.63 1.74
N HIS A 135 -1.02 11.18 2.94
CA HIS A 135 -0.18 12.34 3.26
C HIS A 135 1.17 11.98 3.91
N ALA A 136 1.71 10.78 3.63
CA ALA A 136 2.96 10.25 4.21
C ALA A 136 4.19 11.19 4.09
N GLY A 137 4.21 12.08 3.10
CA GLY A 137 5.31 13.02 2.86
C GLY A 137 5.14 14.41 3.47
N VAL A 138 4.17 14.64 4.36
CA VAL A 138 3.87 15.98 4.89
C VAL A 138 4.95 16.50 5.83
N GLY A 139 5.46 15.66 6.74
CA GLY A 139 6.45 16.07 7.74
C GLY A 139 7.91 15.86 7.30
N HIS A 140 8.21 14.72 6.66
CA HIS A 140 9.59 14.33 6.38
C HIS A 140 9.73 13.73 4.98
N LYS A 141 10.12 14.54 3.99
CA LYS A 141 10.48 14.07 2.64
C LYS A 141 11.97 13.71 2.57
N VAL A 142 12.34 12.56 3.13
CA VAL A 142 13.73 12.06 3.10
C VAL A 142 13.98 11.14 1.89
N SER A 143 15.14 11.31 1.25
CA SER A 143 15.61 10.43 0.16
C SER A 143 16.02 9.06 0.71
N GLY A 144 15.77 7.98 -0.04
CA GLY A 144 16.10 6.60 0.37
C GLY A 144 15.07 5.88 1.25
N GLY A 145 14.08 6.59 1.81
CA GLY A 145 12.91 5.94 2.40
C GLY A 145 12.04 5.32 1.31
N VAL A 146 11.63 4.05 1.50
CA VAL A 146 10.83 3.19 0.59
C VAL A 146 9.40 3.71 0.35
N SER A 147 9.16 5.00 0.55
CA SER A 147 7.86 5.59 0.32
C SER A 147 7.70 5.90 -1.17
N TYR A 148 7.22 4.90 -1.92
CA TYR A 148 6.48 5.11 -3.17
C TYR A 148 5.25 6.04 -2.96
N ASN A 149 4.97 6.43 -1.70
CA ASN A 149 3.87 7.26 -1.23
C ASN A 149 4.25 8.75 -0.99
N ARG A 150 5.32 9.30 -1.60
CA ARG A 150 5.75 10.71 -1.36
C ARG A 150 4.71 11.78 -1.74
N PHE A 151 3.79 11.46 -2.64
CA PHE A 151 2.70 12.33 -3.06
C PHE A 151 1.38 11.56 -3.03
N SER A 152 0.26 12.26 -2.85
CA SER A 152 -1.06 11.68 -3.10
C SER A 152 -1.22 11.52 -4.61
N SER A 153 -0.95 10.32 -5.12
CA SER A 153 -1.13 9.92 -6.51
C SER A 153 -2.32 8.98 -6.65
N MET A 154 -2.84 8.84 -7.88
CA MET A 154 -4.05 8.04 -8.15
C MET A 154 -3.93 6.60 -7.66
N ASP A 155 -2.72 6.05 -7.72
CA ASP A 155 -2.37 4.71 -7.26
C ASP A 155 -2.80 4.44 -5.80
N LYS A 156 -2.80 5.45 -4.94
CA LYS A 156 -3.30 5.36 -3.56
C LYS A 156 -4.81 5.24 -3.48
N CYS A 157 -5.54 6.00 -4.30
CA CYS A 157 -7.00 5.92 -4.38
C CYS A 157 -7.41 4.53 -4.87
N LEU A 158 -6.73 4.04 -5.92
CA LEU A 158 -7.03 2.74 -6.54
C LEU A 158 -6.74 1.55 -5.61
N LYS A 159 -6.02 1.71 -4.49
CA LYS A 159 -5.91 0.66 -3.46
C LYS A 159 -7.27 0.25 -2.91
N CYS A 160 -8.26 1.15 -2.84
CA CYS A 160 -9.64 0.81 -2.45
C CYS A 160 -10.62 0.89 -3.64
N HIS A 161 -10.42 1.87 -4.51
CA HIS A 161 -11.30 2.15 -5.65
C HIS A 161 -11.01 1.25 -6.87
N ARG A 162 -11.35 -0.05 -6.78
CA ARG A 162 -10.95 -1.09 -7.75
C ARG A 162 -11.99 -1.47 -8.81
N SER A 163 -13.20 -0.92 -8.74
CA SER A 163 -14.32 -1.36 -9.57
C SER A 163 -14.52 -0.48 -10.82
N ASN A 164 -15.03 -1.09 -11.90
CA ASN A 164 -15.39 -0.40 -13.15
C ASN A 164 -16.47 0.68 -12.98
N ARG A 165 -17.07 0.85 -11.79
CA ARG A 165 -18.06 1.90 -11.49
C ARG A 165 -17.46 3.31 -11.48
N LEU A 166 -16.12 3.44 -11.50
CA LEU A 166 -15.41 4.72 -11.43
C LEU A 166 -14.99 5.29 -12.80
N LYS A 167 -15.51 4.76 -13.91
CA LYS A 167 -15.22 5.26 -15.26
C LYS A 167 -15.61 6.74 -15.48
N LYS A 168 -16.38 7.35 -14.58
CA LYS A 168 -16.69 8.78 -14.62
C LYS A 168 -15.54 9.57 -13.97
N CYS A 169 -14.54 9.96 -14.78
CA CYS A 169 -13.38 10.74 -14.34
C CYS A 169 -13.78 11.97 -13.50
N LYS A 170 -14.89 12.64 -13.86
CA LYS A 170 -15.43 13.83 -13.18
C LYS A 170 -15.90 13.61 -11.74
N LEU A 171 -16.02 12.36 -11.28
CA LEU A 171 -16.33 12.08 -9.87
C LEU A 171 -15.18 12.54 -8.97
N CYS A 172 -13.95 12.26 -9.38
CA CYS A 172 -12.74 12.60 -8.62
C CYS A 172 -12.01 13.81 -9.20
N HIS A 173 -12.04 14.00 -10.52
CA HIS A 173 -11.35 15.11 -11.18
C HIS A 173 -12.32 16.28 -11.44
N THR A 174 -11.80 17.50 -11.33
CA THR A 174 -12.44 18.67 -11.97
C THR A 174 -12.05 18.73 -13.45
N ASP A 175 -12.64 19.65 -14.21
CA ASP A 175 -12.42 19.74 -15.67
C ASP A 175 -10.97 20.12 -16.07
N LYS A 176 -10.13 20.52 -15.11
CA LYS A 176 -8.67 20.68 -15.29
C LYS A 176 -7.94 19.65 -14.40
N PRO A 177 -7.67 18.43 -14.89
CA PRO A 177 -6.99 17.42 -14.09
C PRO A 177 -5.57 17.89 -13.78
N GLY A 178 -5.37 18.44 -12.58
CA GLY A 178 -4.06 18.91 -12.14
C GLY A 178 -3.12 17.73 -11.94
N ARG A 179 -1.91 17.86 -12.51
CA ARG A 179 -0.75 16.95 -12.46
C ARG A 179 -0.96 15.50 -12.92
N GLY A 180 -2.08 14.84 -12.66
CA GLY A 180 -2.25 13.41 -12.91
C GLY A 180 -2.03 13.03 -14.37
N LEU A 181 -2.82 13.59 -15.29
CA LEU A 181 -2.67 13.30 -16.73
C LEU A 181 -1.48 14.03 -17.37
N ALA A 182 -1.09 15.19 -16.84
CA ALA A 182 -0.01 16.02 -17.39
C ALA A 182 1.40 15.59 -16.94
N GLU A 183 1.54 14.95 -15.78
CA GLU A 183 2.79 14.50 -15.17
C GLU A 183 2.75 12.98 -14.99
N LYS A 184 2.60 12.25 -16.11
CA LYS A 184 2.43 10.80 -16.18
C LYS A 184 3.45 9.98 -15.38
N GLU A 185 4.64 10.54 -15.16
CA GLU A 185 5.75 9.94 -14.40
C GLU A 185 5.56 10.00 -12.88
N LYS A 186 4.62 10.80 -12.39
CA LYS A 186 4.37 11.01 -10.95
C LYS A 186 3.14 10.28 -10.43
N MET A 187 2.63 9.30 -11.18
CA MET A 187 1.49 8.45 -10.80
C MET A 187 1.86 7.28 -9.86
N GLY A 188 2.96 7.37 -9.11
CA GLY A 188 3.38 6.31 -8.20
C GLY A 188 3.69 5.00 -8.93
N PHE A 189 3.13 3.87 -8.49
CA PHE A 189 3.35 2.59 -9.18
C PHE A 189 2.72 2.52 -10.59
N LEU A 190 1.85 3.47 -10.94
CA LEU A 190 1.20 3.59 -12.25
C LEU A 190 1.93 4.57 -13.20
N ALA A 191 3.14 5.02 -12.82
CA ALA A 191 3.90 5.97 -13.61
C ALA A 191 4.22 5.45 -15.02
N HIS A 192 3.88 6.24 -16.05
CA HIS A 192 4.23 5.97 -17.46
C HIS A 192 5.55 6.65 -17.81
N ASP A 193 6.63 6.18 -17.20
CA ASP A 193 8.00 6.61 -17.47
C ASP A 193 8.75 5.54 -18.31
N SER A 194 10.01 5.80 -18.62
CA SER A 194 10.87 4.87 -19.37
C SER A 194 11.06 3.51 -18.70
N GLU A 195 10.86 3.41 -17.39
CA GLU A 195 10.96 2.17 -16.61
C GLU A 195 9.63 1.42 -16.48
N TRP A 196 8.54 1.93 -17.09
CA TRP A 196 7.20 1.35 -16.98
C TRP A 196 7.17 -0.13 -17.34
N ALA A 197 7.80 -0.52 -18.46
CA ALA A 197 7.80 -1.90 -18.96
C ALA A 197 8.45 -2.90 -17.98
N ARG A 198 9.34 -2.43 -17.11
CA ARG A 198 9.98 -3.25 -16.08
C ARG A 198 9.10 -3.42 -14.84
N ARG A 199 8.17 -2.50 -14.61
CA ARG A 199 7.38 -2.40 -13.37
C ARG A 199 5.89 -2.69 -13.56
N HIS A 200 5.35 -2.68 -14.78
CA HIS A 200 3.92 -2.86 -15.02
C HIS A 200 3.42 -4.25 -14.62
N GLY A 201 4.28 -5.27 -14.59
CA GLY A 201 3.96 -6.60 -14.05
C GLY A 201 3.81 -6.67 -12.53
N VAL A 202 4.34 -5.69 -11.78
CA VAL A 202 4.16 -5.55 -10.33
C VAL A 202 2.82 -4.87 -10.00
N ALA A 203 2.26 -4.12 -10.96
CA ALA A 203 0.96 -3.50 -10.83
C ALA A 203 -0.15 -4.52 -11.14
N ASN A 204 -1.20 -4.58 -10.31
CA ASN A 204 -2.37 -5.39 -10.61
C ASN A 204 -3.08 -4.81 -11.84
N SER A 205 -3.19 -5.59 -12.93
CA SER A 205 -3.78 -5.15 -14.20
C SER A 205 -5.22 -4.63 -14.07
N ARG A 206 -5.93 -4.98 -12.98
CA ARG A 206 -7.24 -4.39 -12.66
C ARG A 206 -7.18 -2.87 -12.49
N TYR A 207 -6.07 -2.31 -12.00
CA TYR A 207 -5.90 -0.86 -11.85
C TYR A 207 -5.79 -0.15 -13.20
N CYS A 208 -5.11 -0.76 -14.17
CA CYS A 208 -4.94 -0.20 -15.51
C CYS A 208 -6.28 -0.12 -16.26
N ARG A 209 -7.16 -1.13 -16.07
CA ARG A 209 -8.49 -1.21 -16.70
C ARG A 209 -9.48 -0.13 -16.25
N ILE A 210 -9.11 0.68 -15.27
CA ILE A 210 -9.90 1.82 -14.81
C ILE A 210 -9.79 2.98 -15.81
N CYS A 211 -8.64 3.09 -16.48
CA CYS A 211 -8.37 4.13 -17.48
C CYS A 211 -8.25 3.57 -18.92
N HIS A 212 -7.76 2.35 -19.08
CA HIS A 212 -7.51 1.71 -20.38
C HIS A 212 -8.48 0.57 -20.65
N ASP A 213 -8.85 0.36 -21.91
CA ASP A 213 -9.63 -0.81 -22.30
C ASP A 213 -8.77 -2.08 -22.43
N ARG A 214 -9.41 -3.25 -22.57
CA ARG A 214 -8.71 -4.55 -22.62
C ARG A 214 -7.74 -4.64 -23.81
N ASP A 215 -8.08 -4.02 -24.93
CA ASP A 215 -7.31 -4.14 -26.18
C ASP A 215 -5.91 -3.53 -26.05
N PHE A 216 -5.76 -2.50 -25.19
CA PHE A 216 -4.45 -1.92 -24.86
C PHE A 216 -3.46 -2.97 -24.35
N CYS A 217 -3.93 -3.96 -23.58
CA CYS A 217 -3.06 -5.03 -23.14
C CYS A 217 -2.64 -5.95 -24.30
N GLY A 218 -3.55 -6.18 -25.25
CA GLY A 218 -3.37 -7.07 -26.39
C GLY A 218 -2.32 -6.61 -27.41
N GLU A 219 -2.04 -5.31 -27.47
CA GLU A 219 -1.00 -4.75 -28.36
C GLU A 219 0.40 -5.32 -28.07
N CYS A 220 0.66 -5.65 -26.79
CA CYS A 220 1.93 -6.25 -26.36
C CYS A 220 1.75 -7.67 -25.81
N HIS A 221 0.70 -7.93 -25.01
CA HIS A 221 0.43 -9.23 -24.43
C HIS A 221 -0.38 -10.08 -25.43
N LYS A 222 0.30 -11.03 -26.06
CA LYS A 222 -0.32 -12.02 -26.97
C LYS A 222 -1.18 -13.06 -26.25
N ILE A 223 -1.29 -12.98 -24.92
CA ILE A 223 -2.04 -13.90 -24.04
C ILE A 223 -2.87 -13.08 -23.04
N GLU A 224 -4.08 -13.54 -22.69
CA GLU A 224 -4.94 -12.85 -21.71
C GLU A 224 -4.25 -12.74 -20.34
N MET A 225 -4.19 -11.50 -19.83
CA MET A 225 -3.62 -11.14 -18.52
C MET A 225 -4.61 -10.34 -17.65
N PRO A 226 -4.73 -10.61 -16.34
CA PRO A 226 -4.07 -11.71 -15.62
C PRO A 226 -4.64 -13.04 -16.13
N HIS A 227 -3.83 -14.10 -16.14
CA HIS A 227 -4.27 -15.39 -16.64
C HIS A 227 -5.63 -15.80 -16.04
N PRO A 228 -6.53 -16.40 -16.84
CA PRO A 228 -7.88 -16.72 -16.40
C PRO A 228 -7.86 -17.66 -15.18
N PRO A 229 -8.88 -17.66 -14.31
CA PRO A 229 -8.89 -18.49 -13.09
C PRO A 229 -8.68 -19.99 -13.33
N LYS A 230 -9.05 -20.52 -14.50
CA LYS A 230 -8.85 -21.92 -14.91
C LYS A 230 -7.57 -22.14 -15.72
N TRP A 231 -6.60 -21.23 -15.63
CA TRP A 231 -5.37 -21.28 -16.43
C TRP A 231 -4.61 -22.61 -16.33
N PRO A 232 -4.47 -23.26 -15.15
CA PRO A 232 -3.77 -24.54 -15.07
C PRO A 232 -4.32 -25.61 -16.03
N SER A 233 -5.63 -25.62 -16.32
CA SER A 233 -6.21 -26.58 -17.27
C SER A 233 -6.28 -26.09 -18.72
N LEU A 234 -6.05 -24.79 -18.97
CA LEU A 234 -6.14 -24.17 -20.29
C LEU A 234 -4.78 -23.92 -20.94
N HIS A 235 -3.73 -23.76 -20.14
CA HIS A 235 -2.42 -23.29 -20.62
C HIS A 235 -1.77 -24.23 -21.64
N GLY A 236 -2.01 -25.54 -21.58
CA GLY A 236 -1.46 -26.51 -22.55
C GLY A 236 -2.01 -26.31 -23.96
N LYS A 237 -3.33 -26.13 -24.11
CA LYS A 237 -3.95 -25.82 -25.42
C LYS A 237 -3.47 -24.47 -25.95
N GLN A 238 -3.38 -23.47 -25.07
CA GLN A 238 -2.92 -22.14 -25.43
C GLN A 238 -1.45 -22.15 -25.89
N ALA A 239 -0.58 -22.92 -25.21
CA ALA A 239 0.83 -23.05 -25.56
C ALA A 239 1.02 -23.66 -26.96
N LEU A 240 0.16 -24.61 -27.36
CA LEU A 240 0.20 -25.23 -28.69
C LEU A 240 -0.28 -24.31 -29.81
N ILE A 241 -1.28 -23.48 -29.54
CA ILE A 241 -1.93 -22.64 -30.58
C ILE A 241 -1.22 -21.31 -30.74
N GLN A 242 -0.89 -20.63 -29.64
CA GLN A 242 -0.56 -19.20 -29.67
C GLN A 242 0.86 -18.88 -29.15
N GLY A 243 1.49 -19.78 -28.39
CA GLY A 243 2.83 -19.57 -27.85
C GLY A 243 2.94 -18.31 -26.98
N GLY A 244 4.09 -17.62 -26.98
CA GLY A 244 4.27 -16.32 -26.29
C GLY A 244 4.59 -16.39 -24.79
N CYS A 245 4.67 -17.59 -24.22
CA CYS A 245 5.02 -17.78 -22.81
C CYS A 245 6.47 -17.37 -22.50
N GLU A 246 7.38 -17.58 -23.46
CA GLU A 246 8.82 -17.30 -23.30
C GLU A 246 9.15 -15.80 -23.23
N GLU A 247 8.21 -14.94 -23.66
CA GLU A 247 8.29 -13.48 -23.56
C GLU A 247 8.29 -13.00 -22.10
N CYS A 248 7.76 -13.81 -21.18
CA CYS A 248 7.65 -13.48 -19.75
C CYS A 248 8.23 -14.56 -18.83
N HIS A 249 8.28 -15.82 -19.28
CA HIS A 249 8.74 -16.96 -18.49
C HIS A 249 9.94 -17.64 -19.13
N SER A 250 11.02 -17.80 -18.38
CA SER A 250 12.12 -18.66 -18.82
C SER A 250 11.68 -20.12 -18.94
N ARG A 251 12.33 -20.93 -19.80
CA ARG A 251 12.06 -22.36 -19.92
C ARG A 251 12.12 -23.14 -18.61
N LYS A 252 12.92 -22.67 -17.63
CA LYS A 252 12.99 -23.25 -16.28
C LYS A 252 11.63 -23.23 -15.56
N PHE A 253 10.76 -22.27 -15.89
CA PHE A 253 9.40 -22.22 -15.37
C PHE A 253 8.61 -23.47 -15.74
N CYS A 254 8.66 -23.87 -17.01
CA CYS A 254 7.97 -25.05 -17.54
C CYS A 254 8.46 -26.31 -16.81
N TYR A 255 9.78 -26.46 -16.66
CA TYR A 255 10.40 -27.63 -16.02
C TYR A 255 10.07 -27.81 -14.53
N ARG A 256 9.48 -26.82 -13.85
CA ARG A 256 9.03 -27.01 -12.47
C ARG A 256 7.85 -27.98 -12.37
N CYS A 257 6.98 -27.98 -13.37
CA CYS A 257 5.80 -28.84 -13.42
C CYS A 257 5.94 -29.92 -14.51
N HIS A 258 6.41 -29.55 -15.71
CA HIS A 258 6.61 -30.48 -16.82
C HIS A 258 7.91 -31.26 -16.61
N LYS A 259 7.80 -32.37 -15.89
CA LYS A 259 8.88 -33.37 -15.69
C LYS A 259 8.82 -34.51 -16.71
N THR A 260 7.87 -34.44 -17.63
CA THR A 260 7.67 -35.37 -18.74
C THR A 260 7.30 -34.58 -20.00
N GLU A 261 7.35 -35.25 -21.15
CA GLU A 261 7.00 -34.66 -22.44
C GLU A 261 5.48 -34.45 -22.55
N ILE A 262 5.08 -33.22 -22.91
CA ILE A 262 3.69 -32.78 -23.02
C ILE A 262 3.53 -31.98 -24.33
N PRO A 263 2.51 -32.26 -25.17
CA PRO A 263 1.51 -33.33 -25.02
C PRO A 263 2.16 -34.71 -25.05
N HIS A 264 1.57 -35.68 -24.33
CA HIS A 264 2.04 -37.06 -24.38
C HIS A 264 2.05 -37.55 -25.84
N LYS A 265 3.10 -38.28 -26.22
CA LYS A 265 3.25 -38.80 -27.59
C LYS A 265 2.09 -39.72 -27.96
N PRO A 266 1.70 -39.79 -29.25
CA PRO A 266 0.81 -40.85 -29.72
C PRO A 266 1.38 -42.23 -29.38
N GLY A 267 0.52 -43.13 -28.88
CA GLY A 267 0.96 -44.47 -28.42
C GLY A 267 1.63 -44.48 -27.04
N TRP A 268 1.54 -43.39 -26.27
CA TRP A 268 2.06 -43.33 -24.91
C TRP A 268 1.39 -44.37 -23.99
N GLU A 269 2.20 -45.22 -23.38
CA GLU A 269 1.70 -46.23 -22.44
C GLU A 269 1.52 -45.64 -21.03
N HIS A 270 0.25 -45.46 -20.66
CA HIS A 270 -0.15 -44.86 -19.39
C HIS A 270 0.21 -45.71 -18.16
N GLY A 271 -0.07 -47.01 -18.21
CA GLY A 271 0.00 -47.89 -17.04
C GLY A 271 1.40 -48.05 -16.46
N THR A 272 2.39 -48.36 -17.31
CA THR A 272 3.78 -48.57 -16.88
C THR A 272 4.39 -47.30 -16.27
N GLN A 273 4.14 -46.14 -16.89
CA GLN A 273 4.69 -44.87 -16.40
C GLN A 273 3.98 -44.33 -15.16
N ALA A 274 2.67 -44.57 -15.02
CA ALA A 274 1.92 -44.19 -13.82
C ALA A 274 2.38 -44.98 -12.59
N ILE A 275 2.77 -46.25 -12.75
CA ILE A 275 3.32 -47.09 -11.67
C ILE A 275 4.71 -46.60 -11.25
N GLU A 276 5.60 -46.36 -12.21
CA GLU A 276 6.99 -46.00 -11.91
C GLU A 276 7.16 -44.56 -11.42
N LYS A 277 6.34 -43.61 -11.90
CA LYS A 277 6.54 -42.17 -11.70
C LYS A 277 5.25 -41.42 -11.35
N ARG A 278 4.40 -42.01 -10.51
CA ARG A 278 3.11 -41.45 -10.07
C ARG A 278 3.20 -39.99 -9.62
N GLU A 279 4.23 -39.64 -8.86
CA GLU A 279 4.46 -38.28 -8.35
C GLU A 279 4.62 -37.20 -9.45
N ILE A 280 4.97 -37.59 -10.68
CA ILE A 280 5.01 -36.68 -11.83
C ILE A 280 3.59 -36.48 -12.39
N CYS A 281 2.79 -37.54 -12.41
CA CYS A 281 1.40 -37.52 -12.89
C CYS A 281 0.52 -36.65 -11.99
N ASP A 282 0.71 -36.73 -10.68
CA ASP A 282 -0.08 -35.99 -9.67
C ASP A 282 0.11 -34.46 -9.76
N ARG A 283 1.12 -33.98 -10.52
CA ARG A 283 1.35 -32.55 -10.77
C ARG A 283 0.33 -31.95 -11.72
N CYS A 284 -0.33 -32.79 -12.52
CA CYS A 284 -1.31 -32.39 -13.53
C CYS A 284 -2.67 -33.10 -13.36
N HIS A 285 -2.67 -34.32 -12.82
CA HIS A 285 -3.86 -35.13 -12.57
C HIS A 285 -4.16 -35.20 -11.07
N THR A 286 -5.44 -35.23 -10.72
CA THR A 286 -5.89 -35.48 -9.35
C THR A 286 -6.24 -36.96 -9.17
N ASP A 287 -6.25 -37.46 -7.94
CA ASP A 287 -6.69 -38.83 -7.65
C ASP A 287 -8.09 -39.14 -8.20
N LYS A 288 -8.96 -38.13 -8.26
CA LYS A 288 -10.28 -38.28 -8.89
C LYS A 288 -10.18 -38.61 -10.37
N ASN A 289 -9.23 -38.00 -11.10
CA ASN A 289 -9.02 -38.31 -12.51
C ASN A 289 -8.58 -39.75 -12.74
N CYS A 290 -7.78 -40.31 -11.83
CA CYS A 290 -7.38 -41.71 -11.88
C CYS A 290 -8.58 -42.63 -11.61
N LYS A 291 -9.33 -42.38 -10.54
CA LYS A 291 -10.51 -43.19 -10.16
C LYS A 291 -11.58 -43.19 -11.25
N ASP A 292 -11.92 -42.02 -11.79
CA ASP A 292 -13.01 -41.89 -12.78
C ASP A 292 -12.78 -42.80 -14.01
N CYS A 293 -11.53 -43.03 -14.42
CA CYS A 293 -11.20 -43.92 -15.54
C CYS A 293 -11.03 -45.39 -15.10
N HIS A 294 -10.35 -45.65 -13.99
CA HIS A 294 -10.15 -47.01 -13.48
C HIS A 294 -11.48 -47.67 -13.07
N ASP A 295 -12.40 -46.92 -12.48
CA ASP A 295 -13.75 -47.41 -12.15
C ASP A 295 -14.54 -47.80 -13.42
N LEU A 296 -14.25 -47.19 -14.58
CA LEU A 296 -14.86 -47.60 -15.87
C LEU A 296 -14.24 -48.90 -16.40
N HIS A 297 -12.92 -49.07 -16.26
CA HIS A 297 -12.23 -50.30 -16.69
C HIS A 297 -12.55 -51.50 -15.80
N ASP A 298 -12.62 -51.31 -14.48
CA ASP A 298 -12.92 -52.39 -13.53
C ASP A 298 -14.34 -52.93 -13.71
N ARG A 299 -15.29 -52.08 -14.13
CA ARG A 299 -16.64 -52.51 -14.51
C ARG A 299 -16.66 -53.44 -15.72
N HIS A 300 -15.77 -53.27 -16.69
CA HIS A 300 -15.65 -54.18 -17.84
C HIS A 300 -14.98 -55.52 -17.50
N LEU A 301 -14.27 -55.63 -16.36
CA LEU A 301 -13.73 -56.91 -15.88
C LEU A 301 -14.80 -57.76 -15.18
N LEU A 302 -15.84 -57.13 -14.62
CA LEU A 302 -16.95 -57.81 -13.94
C LEU A 302 -18.04 -58.33 -14.92
N GLU A 303 -18.13 -57.77 -16.12
CA GLU A 303 -19.10 -58.19 -17.15
C GLU A 303 -18.58 -59.33 -18.07
N LYS A 304 -17.34 -59.80 -17.85
CA LYS A 304 -16.71 -60.90 -18.62
C LYS A 304 -16.58 -62.22 -17.85
N GLN A 305 -17.20 -62.35 -16.68
CA GLN A 305 -17.38 -63.61 -15.95
C GLN A 305 -18.82 -64.08 -16.08
#